data_AF-A0AAJ2NNN7-F1
#
_entry.id   AF-A0AAJ2NNN7-F1
#
_cell.length_a   1.000
_cell.length_b   1.000
_cell.length_c   1.000
_cell.angle_alpha   90.00
_cell.angle_beta   90.00
_cell.angle_gamma   90.00
#
_symmetry.space_group_name_H-M   'P 1'
#
loop_
_entity.id
_entity.type
_entity.pdbx_description
1 polymer ?
#
loop_
_entity_poly.entity_id
_entity_poly.type
_entity_poly.pdbx_seq_one_letter_code
_entity_poly.pdbx_strand_id
1 'polypeptide(L)'
;MRTVLFTICLMLLLSGCSELSQTSEEKTVKEIGEKELIVTFLDVDQGDATLLQTKDSTVLIDAGRHDRDEVVSLLKEAGVTELDLFVGTHPHADHIGQVAQVLAEFPVAEVWMSGDDHTTRTFERAIQAIADSGADYYEPRAGEEFEIGSLTIEVINPTELTGDFHEGAIGLRMVHGEIAWLFMADIEKEIELELVDNGVNLQADVIKLGHHGSSTSSEEVFLRKVDPMYAVYSAGADNEYGHPHREVIERIDRLNLEWYGTDLHGSIQMISDGSSISIHTENNQQSALNEDGPSDSCININEASINELTMIVHIGEERAQQLIDMRPITNLNELTDINGIGDGRLSEIIEEELACLKN
;
A
#
# COMPACT_ATOMS: atom_id res chain seq x y z
N MET A 1 -18.19 -68.23 64.64
CA MET A 1 -18.33 -67.45 63.39
C MET A 1 -19.27 -66.28 63.65
N ARG A 2 -18.71 -65.09 63.89
CA ARG A 2 -19.43 -63.81 63.94
C ARG A 2 -18.39 -62.75 63.58
N THR A 3 -18.37 -62.36 62.32
CA THR A 3 -17.46 -61.34 61.77
C THR A 3 -18.14 -59.98 61.97
N VAL A 4 -17.53 -59.10 62.75
CA VAL A 4 -17.97 -57.71 62.93
C VAL A 4 -17.26 -56.87 61.88
N LEU A 5 -18.04 -56.25 61.01
CA LEU A 5 -17.61 -55.37 59.93
C LEU A 5 -17.46 -53.95 60.52
N PHE A 6 -16.23 -53.41 60.53
CA PHE A 6 -15.98 -52.02 60.91
C PHE A 6 -15.92 -51.18 59.64
N THR A 7 -16.93 -50.34 59.44
CA THR A 7 -17.05 -49.39 58.33
C THR A 7 -16.11 -48.22 58.57
N ILE A 8 -15.08 -48.07 57.72
CA ILE A 8 -14.24 -46.87 57.66
C ILE A 8 -14.92 -45.87 56.72
N CYS A 9 -15.31 -44.73 57.28
CA CYS A 9 -15.86 -43.59 56.56
C CYS A 9 -14.70 -42.79 55.93
N LEU A 10 -14.51 -42.90 54.62
CA LEU A 10 -13.54 -42.12 53.87
C LEU A 10 -14.27 -40.90 53.27
N MET A 11 -14.09 -39.73 53.88
CA MET A 11 -14.53 -38.46 53.31
C MET A 11 -13.71 -38.15 52.05
N LEU A 12 -14.36 -38.25 50.89
CA LEU A 12 -13.86 -37.71 49.62
C LEU A 12 -14.18 -36.21 49.57
N LEU A 13 -13.16 -35.38 49.75
CA LEU A 13 -13.20 -33.96 49.43
C LEU A 13 -13.08 -33.83 47.91
N LEU A 14 -14.20 -33.52 47.24
CA LEU A 14 -14.25 -33.10 45.84
C LEU A 14 -13.80 -31.65 45.76
N SER A 15 -12.50 -31.41 45.54
CA SER A 15 -12.01 -30.13 45.00
C SER A 15 -12.27 -30.11 43.50
N GLY A 16 -13.33 -29.41 43.08
CA GLY A 16 -13.60 -29.11 41.68
C GLY A 16 -12.54 -28.18 41.12
N CYS A 17 -11.76 -28.66 40.15
CA CYS A 17 -11.05 -27.80 39.22
C CYS A 17 -12.06 -27.31 38.19
N SER A 18 -12.38 -26.01 38.22
CA SER A 18 -13.01 -25.34 37.10
C SER A 18 -11.95 -25.14 36.02
N GLU A 19 -11.93 -26.00 35.00
CA GLU A 19 -11.26 -25.68 33.74
C GLU A 19 -11.99 -24.52 33.09
N LEU A 20 -11.38 -23.33 33.18
CA LEU A 20 -11.69 -22.21 32.30
C LEU A 20 -11.23 -22.62 30.90
N SER A 21 -12.14 -23.23 30.14
CA SER A 21 -12.00 -23.34 28.70
C SER A 21 -12.14 -21.93 28.12
N GLN A 22 -11.01 -21.26 27.96
CA GLN A 22 -10.89 -20.18 26.98
C GLN A 22 -11.07 -20.85 25.62
N THR A 23 -12.28 -20.72 25.09
CA THR A 23 -12.56 -20.97 23.68
C THR A 23 -11.81 -19.88 22.91
N SER A 24 -10.65 -20.25 22.35
CA SER A 24 -10.08 -19.51 21.24
C SER A 24 -11.12 -19.56 20.12
N GLU A 25 -11.71 -18.43 19.76
CA GLU A 25 -12.44 -18.30 18.50
C GLU A 25 -11.45 -18.63 17.39
N GLU A 26 -11.56 -19.85 16.84
CA GLU A 26 -10.85 -20.26 15.64
C GLU A 26 -11.39 -19.38 14.51
N LYS A 27 -10.63 -18.33 14.12
CA LYS A 27 -10.89 -17.53 12.91
C LYS A 27 -11.08 -18.53 11.78
N THR A 28 -12.32 -18.78 11.39
CA THR A 28 -12.62 -19.69 10.29
C THR A 28 -12.19 -18.97 9.03
N VAL A 29 -11.13 -19.43 8.36
CA VAL A 29 -10.71 -18.92 7.06
C VAL A 29 -11.92 -19.05 6.13
N LYS A 30 -12.43 -17.91 5.64
CA LYS A 30 -13.59 -17.88 4.74
C LYS A 30 -13.16 -18.57 3.44
N GLU A 31 -13.90 -19.59 3.00
CA GLU A 31 -13.68 -20.17 1.67
C GLU A 31 -13.95 -19.11 0.59
N ILE A 32 -13.00 -18.96 -0.34
CA ILE A 32 -13.09 -18.05 -1.48
C ILE A 32 -14.10 -18.63 -2.49
N GLY A 33 -15.07 -17.81 -2.89
CA GLY A 33 -16.09 -18.21 -3.87
C GLY A 33 -15.50 -18.50 -5.26
N GLU A 34 -16.20 -19.29 -6.07
CA GLU A 34 -15.79 -19.68 -7.45
C GLU A 34 -15.49 -18.51 -8.40
N LYS A 35 -16.03 -17.32 -8.08
CA LYS A 35 -15.84 -16.09 -8.86
C LYS A 35 -15.34 -14.95 -7.99
N GLU A 36 -14.80 -15.27 -6.82
CA GLU A 36 -14.34 -14.27 -5.88
C GLU A 36 -12.83 -14.08 -6.09
N LEU A 37 -12.42 -12.83 -6.30
CA LEU A 37 -11.04 -12.39 -6.18
C LEU A 37 -10.95 -11.52 -4.93
N ILE A 38 -10.05 -11.88 -4.03
CA ILE A 38 -9.70 -11.06 -2.87
C ILE A 38 -8.33 -10.43 -3.14
N VAL A 39 -8.29 -9.11 -3.22
CA VAL A 39 -7.04 -8.33 -3.28
C VAL A 39 -6.83 -7.67 -1.93
N THR A 40 -5.74 -8.00 -1.25
CA THR A 40 -5.38 -7.41 0.05
C THR A 40 -4.07 -6.65 -0.08
N PHE A 41 -4.14 -5.32 0.05
CA PHE A 41 -2.97 -4.47 0.23
C PHE A 41 -2.58 -4.55 1.70
N LEU A 42 -1.48 -5.23 1.99
CA LEU A 42 -1.05 -5.51 3.35
C LEU A 42 -0.44 -4.26 3.97
N ASP A 43 -0.83 -3.94 5.20
CA ASP A 43 -0.14 -2.94 6.00
C ASP A 43 1.19 -3.52 6.50
N VAL A 44 2.25 -3.19 5.77
CA VAL A 44 3.64 -3.59 6.03
C VAL A 44 4.49 -2.38 6.43
N ASP A 45 3.85 -1.35 7.00
CA ASP A 45 4.42 -0.02 7.22
C ASP A 45 4.87 0.61 5.88
N GLN A 46 6.01 1.31 5.83
CA GLN A 46 6.55 1.76 4.55
C GLN A 46 6.93 0.56 3.67
N GLY A 47 6.41 0.48 2.45
CA GLY A 47 6.74 -0.57 1.49
C GLY A 47 5.49 -1.22 0.91
N ASP A 48 5.71 -2.19 0.02
CA ASP A 48 4.64 -2.86 -0.73
C ASP A 48 4.60 -4.36 -0.45
N ALA A 49 3.40 -4.87 -0.18
CA ALA A 49 3.06 -6.27 -0.29
C ALA A 49 1.56 -6.39 -0.59
N THR A 50 1.21 -6.98 -1.74
CA THR A 50 -0.18 -7.12 -2.18
C THR A 50 -0.48 -8.58 -2.47
N LEU A 51 -1.44 -9.14 -1.74
CA LEU A 51 -1.89 -10.52 -1.88
C LEU A 51 -3.15 -10.57 -2.74
N LEU A 52 -3.15 -11.39 -3.78
CA LEU A 52 -4.32 -11.70 -4.59
C LEU A 52 -4.66 -13.18 -4.42
N GLN A 53 -5.92 -13.47 -4.09
CA GLN A 53 -6.40 -14.84 -3.92
C GLN A 53 -7.70 -15.03 -4.70
N THR A 54 -7.69 -16.02 -5.58
CA THR A 54 -8.89 -16.62 -6.15
C THR A 54 -9.10 -17.99 -5.53
N LYS A 55 -10.15 -18.70 -5.94
CA LYS A 55 -10.32 -20.10 -5.53
C LYS A 55 -9.20 -21.02 -6.04
N ASP A 56 -8.61 -20.67 -7.17
CA ASP A 56 -7.70 -21.51 -7.95
C ASP A 56 -6.27 -20.98 -8.05
N SER A 57 -5.98 -19.81 -7.48
CA SER A 57 -4.64 -19.25 -7.48
C SER A 57 -4.38 -18.30 -6.30
N THR A 58 -3.12 -18.22 -5.88
CA THR A 58 -2.61 -17.22 -4.92
C THR A 58 -1.39 -16.54 -5.51
N VAL A 59 -1.45 -15.21 -5.65
CA VAL A 59 -0.37 -14.37 -6.16
C VAL A 59 0.05 -13.38 -5.08
N LEU A 60 1.36 -13.22 -4.88
CA LEU A 60 1.91 -12.18 -4.01
C LEU A 60 2.78 -11.24 -4.83
N ILE A 61 2.47 -9.94 -4.80
CA ILE A 61 3.28 -8.88 -5.39
C ILE A 61 4.02 -8.17 -4.26
N ASP A 62 5.35 -8.22 -4.30
CA ASP A 62 6.27 -7.71 -3.29
C ASP A 62 6.07 -8.30 -1.88
N ALA A 63 7.02 -8.01 -0.99
CA ALA A 63 7.18 -8.61 0.33
C ALA A 63 7.73 -7.61 1.36
N GLY A 64 7.42 -6.32 1.21
CA GLY A 64 7.72 -5.27 2.19
C GLY A 64 9.20 -5.12 2.52
N ARG A 65 9.46 -4.54 3.70
CA ARG A 65 10.81 -4.14 4.13
C ARG A 65 11.69 -5.23 4.71
N HIS A 66 12.98 -5.12 4.44
CA HIS A 66 14.02 -6.04 4.90
C HIS A 66 14.30 -6.01 6.43
N ASP A 67 13.91 -4.94 7.12
CA ASP A 67 14.09 -4.75 8.57
C ASP A 67 12.83 -5.12 9.37
N ARG A 68 11.91 -5.86 8.75
CA ARG A 68 10.61 -6.26 9.29
C ARG A 68 10.32 -7.75 9.06
N ASP A 69 9.25 -8.27 9.65
CA ASP A 69 8.90 -9.70 9.67
C ASP A 69 7.38 -10.01 9.69
N GLU A 70 6.54 -9.03 9.39
CA GLU A 70 5.08 -9.15 9.45
C GLU A 70 4.46 -9.86 8.24
N VAL A 71 5.08 -9.83 7.05
CA VAL A 71 4.48 -10.37 5.81
C VAL A 71 4.12 -11.84 5.98
N VAL A 72 5.03 -12.67 6.50
CA VAL A 72 4.76 -14.09 6.72
C VAL A 72 3.58 -14.32 7.68
N SER A 73 3.47 -13.50 8.72
CA SER A 73 2.37 -13.58 9.69
C SER A 73 1.04 -13.19 9.04
N LEU A 74 1.02 -12.09 8.27
CA LEU A 74 -0.16 -11.62 7.55
C LEU A 74 -0.64 -12.64 6.50
N LEU A 75 0.28 -13.27 5.75
CA LEU A 75 -0.06 -14.33 4.80
C LEU A 75 -0.68 -15.55 5.50
N LYS A 76 -0.15 -15.95 6.66
CA LYS A 76 -0.75 -17.03 7.48
C LYS A 76 -2.15 -16.66 7.97
N GLU A 77 -2.35 -15.41 8.40
CA GLU A 77 -3.67 -14.93 8.81
C GLU A 77 -4.68 -14.89 7.66
N ALA A 78 -4.21 -14.61 6.44
CA ALA A 78 -5.00 -14.71 5.20
C ALA A 78 -5.21 -16.16 4.71
N GLY A 79 -4.70 -17.16 5.44
CA GLY A 79 -4.88 -18.58 5.12
C GLY A 79 -4.04 -19.07 3.94
N VAL A 80 -2.98 -18.34 3.57
CA VAL A 80 -2.05 -18.76 2.51
C VAL A 80 -1.31 -20.02 2.92
N THR A 81 -1.26 -21.01 2.02
CA THR A 81 -0.51 -22.25 2.22
C THR A 81 0.57 -22.46 1.17
N GLU A 82 0.40 -21.88 -0.02
CA GLU A 82 1.33 -21.89 -1.15
C GLU A 82 1.07 -20.66 -2.03
N LEU A 83 2.03 -20.30 -2.87
CA LEU A 83 1.91 -19.24 -3.87
C LEU A 83 2.08 -19.85 -5.26
N ASP A 84 1.14 -19.58 -6.17
CA ASP A 84 1.30 -19.92 -7.58
C ASP A 84 2.30 -18.97 -8.24
N LEU A 85 2.28 -17.70 -7.83
CA LEU A 85 3.18 -16.68 -8.35
C LEU A 85 3.63 -15.72 -7.24
N PHE A 86 4.94 -15.50 -7.16
CA PHE A 86 5.52 -14.37 -6.45
C PHE A 86 6.10 -13.38 -7.47
N VAL A 87 5.78 -12.09 -7.35
CA VAL A 87 6.35 -11.03 -8.21
C VAL A 87 7.16 -10.08 -7.34
N GLY A 88 8.47 -10.02 -7.53
CA GLY A 88 9.32 -8.95 -7.00
C GLY A 88 9.49 -7.86 -8.04
N THR A 89 8.80 -6.74 -7.85
CA THR A 89 8.62 -5.71 -8.89
C THR A 89 9.94 -5.06 -9.29
N HIS A 90 10.82 -4.78 -8.33
CA HIS A 90 12.14 -4.21 -8.53
C HIS A 90 13.02 -4.43 -7.27
N PRO A 91 14.35 -4.19 -7.32
CA PRO A 91 15.27 -4.69 -6.29
C PRO A 91 15.33 -3.87 -4.97
N HIS A 92 14.45 -2.89 -4.77
CA HIS A 92 14.48 -2.07 -3.55
C HIS A 92 14.03 -2.81 -2.30
N ALA A 93 14.56 -2.37 -1.16
CA ALA A 93 14.53 -3.14 0.09
C ALA A 93 13.18 -3.12 0.80
N ASP A 94 12.27 -2.24 0.41
CA ASP A 94 10.87 -2.10 0.82
C ASP A 94 9.89 -2.84 -0.10
N HIS A 95 10.40 -3.51 -1.14
CA HIS A 95 9.66 -4.39 -2.04
C HIS A 95 10.11 -5.83 -1.89
N ILE A 96 11.41 -6.12 -2.01
CA ILE A 96 11.93 -7.50 -1.95
C ILE A 96 12.50 -7.87 -0.57
N GLY A 97 12.17 -7.09 0.46
CA GLY A 97 12.81 -7.16 1.77
C GLY A 97 12.62 -8.48 2.51
N GLN A 98 11.43 -9.08 2.41
CA GLN A 98 11.09 -10.32 3.12
C GLN A 98 10.95 -11.54 2.19
N VAL A 99 11.40 -11.45 0.94
CA VAL A 99 11.29 -12.55 -0.05
C VAL A 99 11.91 -13.85 0.47
N ALA A 100 13.08 -13.77 1.11
CA ALA A 100 13.72 -14.95 1.66
C ALA A 100 12.90 -15.63 2.76
N GLN A 101 12.19 -14.85 3.57
CA GLN A 101 11.31 -15.34 4.63
C GLN A 101 10.05 -15.97 4.03
N VAL A 102 9.47 -15.35 3.00
CA VAL A 102 8.30 -15.88 2.28
C VAL A 102 8.63 -17.22 1.63
N LEU A 103 9.71 -17.30 0.85
CA LEU A 103 10.13 -18.53 0.16
C LEU A 103 10.57 -19.65 1.10
N ALA A 104 11.00 -19.31 2.32
CA ALA A 104 11.33 -20.31 3.34
C ALA A 104 10.09 -20.91 4.02
N GLU A 105 8.98 -20.16 4.07
CA GLU A 105 7.75 -20.58 4.73
C GLU A 105 6.76 -21.24 3.76
N PHE A 106 6.57 -20.65 2.58
CA PHE A 106 5.56 -21.06 1.62
C PHE A 106 6.19 -21.69 0.38
N PRO A 107 5.72 -22.86 -0.09
CA PRO A 107 6.03 -23.33 -1.44
C PRO A 107 5.59 -22.28 -2.47
N VAL A 108 6.47 -21.99 -3.42
CA VAL A 108 6.19 -21.05 -4.53
C VAL A 108 6.46 -21.77 -5.84
N ALA A 109 5.48 -21.74 -6.75
CA ALA A 109 5.61 -22.41 -8.04
C ALA A 109 6.47 -21.58 -9.00
N GLU A 110 6.19 -20.28 -9.14
CA GLU A 110 6.91 -19.38 -10.05
C GLU A 110 7.26 -18.04 -9.37
N VAL A 111 8.43 -17.51 -9.71
CA VAL A 111 8.92 -16.20 -9.26
C VAL A 111 9.21 -15.32 -10.48
N TRP A 112 8.61 -14.14 -10.50
CA TRP A 112 8.91 -13.08 -11.46
C TRP A 112 9.75 -11.99 -10.82
N MET A 113 10.81 -11.56 -11.52
CA MET A 113 11.66 -10.43 -11.14
C MET A 113 11.84 -9.50 -12.34
N SER A 114 12.14 -8.21 -12.13
CA SER A 114 12.34 -7.28 -13.25
C SER A 114 13.49 -7.73 -14.18
N GLY A 115 14.51 -8.38 -13.63
CA GLY A 115 15.76 -8.71 -14.30
C GLY A 115 16.87 -7.68 -14.07
N ASP A 116 16.60 -6.64 -13.27
CA ASP A 116 17.63 -5.72 -12.81
C ASP A 116 18.52 -6.37 -11.74
N ASP A 117 19.82 -6.11 -11.85
CA ASP A 117 20.81 -6.50 -10.84
C ASP A 117 20.96 -5.40 -9.78
N HIS A 118 21.17 -5.80 -8.53
CA HIS A 118 21.54 -4.88 -7.46
C HIS A 118 22.61 -5.48 -6.54
N THR A 119 23.55 -4.66 -6.06
CA THR A 119 24.61 -5.11 -5.14
C THR A 119 24.25 -5.03 -3.66
N THR A 120 22.96 -4.91 -3.31
CA THR A 120 22.54 -4.85 -1.89
C THR A 120 22.51 -6.25 -1.31
N ARG A 121 22.75 -6.35 0.00
CA ARG A 121 22.56 -7.61 0.73
C ARG A 121 21.13 -8.11 0.68
N THR A 122 20.14 -7.21 0.57
CA THR A 122 18.74 -7.57 0.42
C THR A 122 18.52 -8.32 -0.90
N PHE A 123 18.98 -7.75 -2.02
CA PHE A 123 18.90 -8.39 -3.32
C PHE A 123 19.66 -9.73 -3.37
N GLU A 124 20.91 -9.76 -2.89
CA GLU A 124 21.71 -11.00 -2.85
C GLU A 124 20.99 -12.12 -2.09
N ARG A 125 20.33 -11.80 -0.96
CA ARG A 125 19.54 -12.76 -0.18
C ARG A 125 18.28 -13.21 -0.91
N ALA A 126 17.58 -12.29 -1.57
CA ALA A 126 16.38 -12.61 -2.33
C ALA A 126 16.71 -13.59 -3.48
N ILE A 127 17.72 -13.27 -4.31
CA ILE A 127 18.14 -14.14 -5.41
C ILE A 127 18.63 -15.50 -4.92
N GLN A 128 19.39 -15.54 -3.82
CA GLN A 128 19.81 -16.82 -3.23
C GLN A 128 18.61 -17.65 -2.75
N ALA A 129 17.64 -17.03 -2.09
CA ALA A 129 16.44 -17.72 -1.63
C ALA A 129 15.58 -18.24 -2.81
N ILE A 130 15.46 -17.45 -3.88
CA ILE A 130 14.79 -17.87 -5.12
C ILE A 130 15.49 -19.10 -5.70
N ALA A 131 16.82 -19.06 -5.85
CA ALA A 131 17.60 -20.19 -6.36
C ALA A 131 17.47 -21.46 -5.49
N ASP A 132 17.37 -21.30 -4.16
CA ASP A 132 17.25 -22.41 -3.21
C ASP A 132 15.81 -22.96 -3.10
N SER A 133 14.79 -22.18 -3.48
CA SER A 133 13.37 -22.56 -3.39
C SER A 133 12.98 -23.65 -4.38
N GLY A 134 13.64 -23.71 -5.54
CA GLY A 134 13.26 -24.57 -6.66
C GLY A 134 12.06 -24.09 -7.47
N ALA A 135 11.58 -22.86 -7.23
CA ALA A 135 10.58 -22.19 -8.07
C ALA A 135 11.11 -21.95 -9.50
N ASP A 136 10.21 -21.97 -10.47
CA ASP A 136 10.51 -21.47 -11.81
C ASP A 136 10.78 -19.95 -11.74
N TYR A 137 11.68 -19.46 -12.59
CA TYR A 137 12.09 -18.05 -12.60
C TYR A 137 11.82 -17.43 -13.97
N TYR A 138 11.21 -16.25 -13.98
CA TYR A 138 10.88 -15.52 -15.19
C TYR A 138 11.11 -14.01 -15.06
N GLU A 139 11.41 -13.36 -16.18
CA GLU A 139 11.60 -11.91 -16.27
C GLU A 139 10.64 -11.35 -17.31
N PRO A 140 9.42 -10.95 -16.91
CA PRO A 140 8.39 -10.52 -17.84
C PRO A 140 8.70 -9.18 -18.50
N ARG A 141 8.20 -8.98 -19.72
CA ARG A 141 8.32 -7.74 -20.50
C ARG A 141 6.96 -7.26 -21.02
N ALA A 142 6.89 -5.96 -21.27
CA ALA A 142 5.68 -5.30 -21.75
C ALA A 142 5.11 -5.98 -23.01
N GLY A 143 3.80 -6.20 -23.00
CA GLY A 143 3.06 -6.86 -24.10
C GLY A 143 2.92 -8.38 -23.97
N GLU A 144 3.51 -8.98 -22.95
CA GLU A 144 3.25 -10.38 -22.59
C GLU A 144 1.95 -10.52 -21.78
N GLU A 145 1.27 -11.65 -21.95
CA GLU A 145 0.01 -11.98 -21.29
C GLU A 145 0.06 -13.42 -20.77
N PHE A 146 -0.40 -13.61 -19.52
CA PHE A 146 -0.38 -14.89 -18.81
C PHE A 146 -1.74 -15.19 -18.19
N GLU A 147 -2.03 -16.47 -18.00
CA GLU A 147 -3.19 -16.94 -17.23
C GLU A 147 -2.69 -17.66 -15.96
N ILE A 148 -3.07 -17.15 -14.78
CA ILE A 148 -2.80 -17.77 -13.48
C ILE A 148 -4.15 -18.03 -12.81
N GLY A 149 -4.58 -19.29 -12.79
CA GLY A 149 -5.94 -19.64 -12.38
C GLY A 149 -6.98 -18.91 -13.24
N SER A 150 -7.81 -18.10 -12.59
CA SER A 150 -8.85 -17.26 -13.21
C SER A 150 -8.41 -15.82 -13.50
N LEU A 151 -7.14 -15.48 -13.23
CA LEU A 151 -6.55 -14.17 -13.51
C LEU A 151 -5.89 -14.13 -14.88
N THR A 152 -6.22 -13.12 -15.68
CA THR A 152 -5.41 -12.72 -16.83
C THR A 152 -4.44 -11.62 -16.39
N ILE A 153 -3.14 -11.83 -16.57
CA ILE A 153 -2.09 -10.90 -16.18
C ILE A 153 -1.43 -10.35 -17.45
N GLU A 154 -1.61 -9.06 -17.70
CA GLU A 154 -0.95 -8.33 -18.78
C GLU A 154 0.24 -7.54 -18.20
N VAL A 155 1.42 -7.75 -18.78
CA VAL A 155 2.62 -7.00 -18.39
C VAL A 155 2.65 -5.70 -19.17
N ILE A 156 2.66 -4.57 -18.46
CA ILE A 156 2.68 -3.23 -19.10
C ILE A 156 4.08 -2.61 -19.10
N ASN A 157 4.96 -3.03 -18.19
CA ASN A 157 6.33 -2.54 -18.03
C ASN A 157 7.20 -3.65 -17.40
N PRO A 158 8.53 -3.73 -17.65
CA PRO A 158 9.32 -2.92 -18.59
C PRO A 158 9.29 -3.43 -20.03
N THR A 159 9.42 -2.54 -21.02
CA THR A 159 9.70 -2.94 -22.41
C THR A 159 11.15 -3.44 -22.55
N GLU A 160 12.08 -2.70 -21.95
CA GLU A 160 13.50 -3.01 -21.86
C GLU A 160 14.06 -2.49 -20.53
N LEU A 161 15.18 -3.04 -20.07
CA LEU A 161 15.83 -2.56 -18.85
C LEU A 161 16.63 -1.29 -19.16
N THR A 162 16.32 -0.20 -18.49
CA THR A 162 17.00 1.10 -18.63
C THR A 162 18.19 1.23 -17.68
N GLY A 163 18.24 0.37 -16.64
CA GLY A 163 19.20 0.45 -15.54
C GLY A 163 18.76 1.40 -14.42
N ASP A 164 17.63 2.09 -14.59
CA ASP A 164 16.90 2.72 -13.50
C ASP A 164 15.89 1.70 -12.95
N PHE A 165 15.94 1.43 -11.65
CA PHE A 165 15.13 0.38 -11.03
C PHE A 165 13.65 0.73 -10.95
N HIS A 166 13.33 2.02 -10.84
CA HIS A 166 11.96 2.50 -10.77
C HIS A 166 11.33 2.48 -12.16
N GLU A 167 12.06 2.90 -13.18
CA GLU A 167 11.62 2.78 -14.58
C GLU A 167 11.58 1.32 -15.07
N GLY A 168 12.47 0.46 -14.56
CA GLY A 168 12.56 -0.97 -14.86
C GLY A 168 11.57 -1.84 -14.09
N ALA A 169 10.79 -1.27 -13.17
CA ALA A 169 9.90 -2.04 -12.30
C ALA A 169 8.79 -2.76 -13.09
N ILE A 170 8.43 -3.96 -12.65
CA ILE A 170 7.32 -4.71 -13.25
C ILE A 170 6.00 -3.97 -12.96
N GLY A 171 5.37 -3.49 -14.03
CA GLY A 171 4.00 -2.98 -14.01
C GLY A 171 3.03 -4.04 -14.54
N LEU A 172 1.91 -4.25 -13.85
CA LEU A 172 0.94 -5.29 -14.20
C LEU A 172 -0.48 -4.73 -14.30
N ARG A 173 -1.20 -5.13 -15.35
CA ARG A 173 -2.65 -5.01 -15.43
C ARG A 173 -3.27 -6.39 -15.26
N MET A 174 -4.02 -6.61 -14.20
CA MET A 174 -4.65 -7.90 -13.89
C MET A 174 -6.16 -7.82 -14.08
N VAL A 175 -6.73 -8.78 -14.79
CA VAL A 175 -8.16 -8.83 -15.10
C VAL A 175 -8.78 -10.07 -14.47
N HIS A 176 -9.92 -9.86 -13.80
CA HIS A 176 -10.77 -10.93 -13.28
C HIS A 176 -12.24 -10.60 -13.54
N GLY A 177 -12.88 -11.39 -14.41
CA GLY A 177 -14.23 -11.08 -14.89
C GLY A 177 -14.24 -9.79 -15.71
N GLU A 178 -15.04 -8.82 -15.30
CA GLU A 178 -15.16 -7.49 -15.91
C GLU A 178 -14.30 -6.43 -15.20
N ILE A 179 -13.64 -6.78 -14.09
CA ILE A 179 -12.87 -5.85 -13.27
C ILE A 179 -11.37 -5.95 -13.60
N ALA A 180 -10.74 -4.80 -13.78
CA ALA A 180 -9.31 -4.68 -14.03
C ALA A 180 -8.59 -3.90 -12.91
N TRP A 181 -7.39 -4.37 -12.57
CA TRP A 181 -6.51 -3.83 -11.54
C TRP A 181 -5.19 -3.40 -12.18
N LEU A 182 -4.66 -2.25 -11.80
CA LEU A 182 -3.38 -1.75 -12.28
C LEU A 182 -2.40 -1.62 -11.12
N PHE A 183 -1.30 -2.37 -11.16
CA PHE A 183 -0.24 -2.34 -10.16
C PHE A 183 1.00 -1.67 -10.76
N MET A 184 1.32 -0.48 -10.22
CA MET A 184 2.37 0.37 -10.78
C MET A 184 3.73 0.24 -10.08
N ALA A 185 3.85 -0.56 -9.01
CA ALA A 185 5.09 -0.65 -8.23
C ALA A 185 5.61 0.77 -7.89
N ASP A 186 6.89 1.04 -8.17
CA ASP A 186 7.52 2.35 -8.05
C ASP A 186 7.72 3.08 -9.39
N ILE A 187 6.92 2.75 -10.41
CA ILE A 187 7.02 3.38 -11.73
C ILE A 187 6.74 4.89 -11.63
N GLU A 188 7.65 5.69 -12.19
CA GLU A 188 7.60 7.16 -12.18
C GLU A 188 7.00 7.76 -13.46
N LYS A 189 6.70 9.05 -13.41
CA LYS A 189 6.04 9.84 -14.46
C LYS A 189 6.62 9.64 -15.87
N GLU A 190 7.92 9.44 -16.00
CA GLU A 190 8.58 9.24 -17.30
C GLU A 190 7.97 8.04 -18.03
N ILE A 191 7.82 6.91 -17.32
CA ILE A 191 7.21 5.69 -17.85
C ILE A 191 5.70 5.83 -17.93
N GLU A 192 5.04 6.48 -16.97
CA GLU A 192 3.59 6.75 -17.06
C GLU A 192 3.21 7.47 -18.37
N LEU A 193 3.99 8.48 -18.75
CA LEU A 193 3.81 9.23 -19.98
C LEU A 193 4.12 8.38 -21.21
N GLU A 194 5.16 7.54 -21.16
CA GLU A 194 5.47 6.61 -22.25
C GLU A 194 4.31 5.62 -22.49
N LEU A 195 3.75 5.05 -21.42
CA LEU A 195 2.61 4.13 -21.52
C LEU A 195 1.39 4.80 -22.17
N VAL A 196 1.13 6.06 -21.82
CA VAL A 196 0.06 6.88 -22.43
C VAL A 196 0.34 7.12 -23.92
N ASP A 197 1.55 7.58 -24.25
CA ASP A 197 1.94 7.95 -25.62
C ASP A 197 1.99 6.74 -26.57
N ASN A 198 2.42 5.59 -26.05
CA ASN A 198 2.45 4.32 -26.78
C ASN A 198 1.06 3.68 -26.92
N GLY A 199 0.04 4.23 -26.26
CA GLY A 199 -1.34 3.76 -26.37
C GLY A 199 -1.56 2.39 -25.74
N VAL A 200 -0.80 2.06 -24.69
CA VAL A 200 -1.00 0.85 -23.89
C VAL A 200 -2.42 0.86 -23.31
N ASN A 201 -3.04 -0.32 -23.21
CA ASN A 201 -4.34 -0.44 -22.56
C ASN A 201 -4.19 -0.30 -21.04
N LEU A 202 -4.38 0.91 -20.54
CA LEU A 202 -4.23 1.24 -19.13
C LEU A 202 -5.56 1.23 -18.36
N GLN A 203 -6.68 0.95 -19.02
CA GLN A 203 -8.00 1.04 -18.39
C GLN A 203 -8.12 0.01 -17.26
N ALA A 204 -8.38 0.50 -16.04
CA ALA A 204 -8.54 -0.32 -14.85
C ALA A 204 -9.54 0.32 -13.89
N ASP A 205 -10.28 -0.48 -13.14
CA ASP A 205 -11.23 -0.03 -12.12
C ASP A 205 -10.52 0.35 -10.81
N VAL A 206 -9.39 -0.30 -10.53
CA VAL A 206 -8.55 0.01 -9.36
C VAL A 206 -7.10 0.19 -9.78
N ILE A 207 -6.46 1.22 -9.21
CA ILE A 207 -5.02 1.45 -9.35
C ILE A 207 -4.33 1.41 -7.98
N LYS A 208 -3.26 0.62 -7.87
CA LYS A 208 -2.23 0.81 -6.84
C LYS A 208 -1.26 1.87 -7.36
N LEU A 209 -1.28 3.04 -6.71
CA LEU A 209 -0.47 4.19 -7.09
C LEU A 209 1.01 3.85 -7.12
N GLY A 210 1.71 4.47 -8.07
CA GLY A 210 3.15 4.36 -8.20
C GLY A 210 3.88 4.95 -6.98
N HIS A 211 4.95 4.29 -6.59
CA HIS A 211 5.98 4.78 -5.67
C HIS A 211 5.38 5.30 -4.36
N HIS A 212 4.51 4.49 -3.75
CA HIS A 212 3.85 4.78 -2.46
C HIS A 212 3.00 6.06 -2.45
N GLY A 213 2.65 6.61 -3.62
CA GLY A 213 2.03 7.94 -3.74
C GLY A 213 3.06 9.08 -3.73
N SER A 214 4.26 8.85 -4.27
CA SER A 214 5.29 9.87 -4.46
C SER A 214 4.86 10.97 -5.44
N SER A 215 5.36 12.18 -5.23
CA SER A 215 5.26 13.30 -6.19
C SER A 215 5.93 13.03 -7.54
N THR A 216 6.74 11.97 -7.63
CA THR A 216 7.37 11.51 -8.87
C THR A 216 6.45 10.66 -9.75
N SER A 217 5.27 10.27 -9.26
CA SER A 217 4.32 9.39 -9.95
C SER A 217 2.89 9.96 -9.93
N SER A 218 1.99 9.19 -10.55
CA SER A 218 0.55 9.40 -10.62
C SER A 218 0.16 10.71 -11.33
N GLU A 219 0.79 11.01 -12.47
CA GLU A 219 0.51 12.20 -13.25
C GLU A 219 -0.97 12.27 -13.68
N GLU A 220 -1.55 13.48 -13.73
CA GLU A 220 -3.00 13.63 -13.98
C GLU A 220 -3.39 13.07 -15.35
N VAL A 221 -2.54 13.27 -16.36
CA VAL A 221 -2.76 12.73 -17.71
C VAL A 221 -2.79 11.20 -17.73
N PHE A 222 -1.97 10.57 -16.89
CA PHE A 222 -1.93 9.13 -16.74
C PHE A 222 -3.17 8.62 -15.99
N LEU A 223 -3.51 9.21 -14.84
CA LEU A 223 -4.71 8.83 -14.08
C LEU A 223 -6.00 8.97 -14.90
N ARG A 224 -6.10 10.01 -15.74
CA ARG A 224 -7.23 10.17 -16.68
C ARG A 224 -7.26 9.11 -17.77
N LYS A 225 -6.11 8.55 -18.13
CA LYS A 225 -6.01 7.47 -19.13
C LYS A 225 -6.36 6.10 -18.53
N VAL A 226 -6.03 5.90 -17.27
CA VAL A 226 -6.42 4.72 -16.47
C VAL A 226 -7.92 4.72 -16.21
N ASP A 227 -8.50 5.89 -15.91
CA ASP A 227 -9.92 6.08 -15.57
C ASP A 227 -10.42 5.17 -14.42
N PRO A 228 -9.72 5.13 -13.26
CA PRO A 228 -10.09 4.23 -12.17
C PRO A 228 -11.30 4.73 -11.38
N MET A 229 -11.95 3.81 -10.68
CA MET A 229 -12.93 4.13 -9.64
C MET A 229 -12.24 4.28 -8.28
N TYR A 230 -11.26 3.42 -8.01
CA TYR A 230 -10.54 3.37 -6.75
C TYR A 230 -9.03 3.56 -6.93
N ALA A 231 -8.42 4.33 -6.03
CA ALA A 231 -6.97 4.45 -5.91
C ALA A 231 -6.50 3.90 -4.56
N VAL A 232 -5.41 3.13 -4.55
CA VAL A 232 -4.81 2.61 -3.33
C VAL A 232 -3.34 3.00 -3.27
N TYR A 233 -2.85 3.43 -2.12
CA TYR A 233 -1.42 3.54 -1.86
C TYR A 233 -1.04 2.72 -0.62
N SER A 234 0.22 2.32 -0.56
CA SER A 234 0.81 1.73 0.64
C SER A 234 1.88 2.68 1.13
N ALA A 235 1.83 3.02 2.40
CA ALA A 235 2.80 3.87 3.09
C ALA A 235 2.73 3.59 4.58
N GLY A 236 3.81 3.89 5.28
CA GLY A 236 3.86 3.83 6.74
C GLY A 236 3.34 5.13 7.37
N ALA A 237 2.61 5.06 8.48
CA ALA A 237 2.06 6.27 9.14
C ALA A 237 3.13 7.28 9.59
N ASP A 238 4.33 6.81 9.92
CA ASP A 238 5.47 7.63 10.34
C ASP A 238 6.64 7.55 9.34
N ASN A 239 6.36 7.33 8.04
CA ASN A 239 7.41 7.24 7.04
C ASN A 239 8.15 8.58 6.87
N GLU A 240 9.48 8.53 6.77
CA GLU A 240 10.32 9.74 6.68
C GLU A 240 10.31 10.39 5.28
N TYR A 241 9.66 9.76 4.29
CA TYR A 241 9.60 10.24 2.91
C TYR A 241 8.48 11.24 2.68
N GLY A 242 7.51 11.33 3.61
CA GLY A 242 6.30 12.13 3.44
C GLY A 242 5.31 11.50 2.45
N HIS A 243 5.33 10.17 2.29
CA HIS A 243 4.39 9.43 1.46
C HIS A 243 3.04 9.22 2.18
N PRO A 244 1.91 9.27 1.47
CA PRO A 244 1.78 9.80 0.12
C PRO A 244 2.00 11.33 0.15
N HIS A 245 2.55 11.89 -0.93
CA HIS A 245 2.69 13.34 -1.02
C HIS A 245 1.30 13.99 -1.17
N ARG A 246 1.06 15.07 -0.42
CA ARG A 246 -0.22 15.82 -0.44
C ARG A 246 -0.71 16.16 -1.85
N GLU A 247 0.19 16.62 -2.71
CA GLU A 247 -0.14 16.99 -4.10
C GLU A 247 -0.68 15.82 -4.95
N VAL A 248 -0.32 14.58 -4.62
CA VAL A 248 -0.87 13.38 -5.25
C VAL A 248 -2.30 13.15 -4.78
N ILE A 249 -2.56 13.27 -3.47
CA ILE A 249 -3.91 13.17 -2.91
C ILE A 249 -4.83 14.26 -3.47
N GLU A 250 -4.36 15.51 -3.55
CA GLU A 250 -5.14 16.61 -4.14
C GLU A 250 -5.44 16.40 -5.63
N ARG A 251 -4.54 15.74 -6.36
CA ARG A 251 -4.77 15.36 -7.75
C ARG A 251 -5.86 14.28 -7.84
N ILE A 252 -5.82 13.28 -6.98
CA ILE A 252 -6.82 12.20 -6.88
C ILE A 252 -8.20 12.76 -6.50
N ASP A 253 -8.26 13.65 -5.50
CA ASP A 253 -9.50 14.30 -5.06
C ASP A 253 -10.11 15.16 -6.18
N ARG A 254 -9.29 15.92 -6.93
CA ARG A 254 -9.76 16.69 -8.11
C ARG A 254 -10.33 15.81 -9.21
N LEU A 255 -9.86 14.58 -9.33
CA LEU A 255 -10.38 13.58 -10.25
C LEU A 255 -11.62 12.85 -9.70
N ASN A 256 -12.03 13.12 -8.46
CA ASN A 256 -13.13 12.46 -7.74
C ASN A 256 -12.95 10.94 -7.62
N LEU A 257 -11.71 10.51 -7.41
CA LEU A 257 -11.39 9.10 -7.17
C LEU A 257 -11.57 8.79 -5.69
N GLU A 258 -12.17 7.65 -5.37
CA GLU A 258 -12.21 7.17 -4.00
C GLU A 258 -10.87 6.51 -3.66
N TRP A 259 -10.22 6.91 -2.58
CA TRP A 259 -8.85 6.46 -2.28
C TRP A 259 -8.68 5.86 -0.89
N TYR A 260 -7.72 4.94 -0.80
CA TYR A 260 -7.38 4.21 0.42
C TYR A 260 -5.86 4.13 0.60
N GLY A 261 -5.43 4.20 1.86
CA GLY A 261 -4.03 4.22 2.26
C GLY A 261 -3.77 3.32 3.46
N THR A 262 -2.72 2.50 3.42
CA THR A 262 -2.42 1.53 4.50
C THR A 262 -2.10 2.21 5.83
N ASP A 263 -1.44 3.37 5.79
CA ASP A 263 -1.16 4.22 6.96
C ASP A 263 -2.43 4.65 7.72
N LEU A 264 -3.51 4.92 7.00
CA LEU A 264 -4.79 5.36 7.58
C LEU A 264 -5.72 4.19 7.88
N HIS A 265 -5.74 3.20 6.99
CA HIS A 265 -6.77 2.16 6.95
C HIS A 265 -6.29 0.79 7.44
N GLY A 266 -5.00 0.64 7.75
CA GLY A 266 -4.37 -0.67 7.95
C GLY A 266 -4.43 -1.49 6.66
N SER A 267 -4.47 -2.82 6.77
CA SER A 267 -4.63 -3.67 5.59
C SER A 267 -5.98 -3.38 4.90
N ILE A 268 -5.94 -3.19 3.58
CA ILE A 268 -7.11 -2.88 2.76
C ILE A 268 -7.45 -4.10 1.93
N GLN A 269 -8.60 -4.71 2.19
CA GLN A 269 -9.10 -5.86 1.46
C GLN A 269 -10.24 -5.45 0.53
N MET A 270 -10.06 -5.69 -0.76
CA MET A 270 -11.07 -5.51 -1.78
C MET A 270 -11.50 -6.87 -2.33
N ILE A 271 -12.78 -7.18 -2.17
CA ILE A 271 -13.38 -8.44 -2.60
C ILE A 271 -14.21 -8.17 -3.84
N SER A 272 -13.85 -8.80 -4.95
CA SER A 272 -14.58 -8.70 -6.22
C SER A 272 -15.26 -10.00 -6.59
N ASP A 273 -16.50 -9.92 -7.06
CA ASP A 273 -17.22 -11.05 -7.67
C ASP A 273 -17.04 -11.15 -9.21
N GLY A 274 -16.08 -10.39 -9.74
CA GLY A 274 -15.83 -10.22 -11.16
C GLY A 274 -16.73 -9.18 -11.84
N SER A 275 -17.58 -8.46 -11.11
CA SER A 275 -18.41 -7.37 -11.64
C SER A 275 -18.60 -6.19 -10.69
N SER A 276 -18.45 -6.43 -9.39
CA SER A 276 -18.54 -5.43 -8.34
C SER A 276 -17.38 -5.61 -7.37
N ILE A 277 -17.12 -4.59 -6.54
CA ILE A 277 -16.07 -4.57 -5.53
C ILE A 277 -16.69 -4.16 -4.19
N SER A 278 -16.40 -4.91 -3.14
CA SER A 278 -16.66 -4.53 -1.74
C SER A 278 -15.35 -4.34 -1.00
N ILE A 279 -15.25 -3.28 -0.19
CA ILE A 279 -14.00 -2.86 0.45
C ILE A 279 -14.13 -3.04 1.97
N HIS A 280 -13.08 -3.59 2.58
CA HIS A 280 -12.94 -3.80 4.01
C HIS A 280 -11.57 -3.28 4.45
N THR A 281 -11.54 -2.46 5.49
CA THR A 281 -10.31 -1.93 6.08
C THR A 281 -10.20 -2.36 7.54
N GLU A 282 -8.99 -2.50 8.05
CA GLU A 282 -8.77 -2.79 9.48
C GLU A 282 -9.16 -1.60 10.35
N ASN A 283 -8.85 -0.40 9.87
CA ASN A 283 -9.18 0.85 10.52
C ASN A 283 -10.25 1.59 9.70
N ASN A 284 -11.33 1.99 10.38
CA ASN A 284 -12.36 2.86 9.80
C ASN A 284 -11.99 4.35 9.95
N GLN A 285 -10.70 4.71 9.83
CA GLN A 285 -10.35 6.12 9.76
C GLN A 285 -10.78 6.65 8.40
N GLN A 286 -12.04 7.09 8.35
CA GLN A 286 -12.54 7.93 7.29
C GLN A 286 -11.61 9.15 7.24
N SER A 287 -10.96 9.38 6.10
CA SER A 287 -10.02 10.48 5.85
C SER A 287 -10.31 11.68 6.76
N ALA A 288 -9.42 11.99 7.70
CA ALA A 288 -9.50 13.23 8.48
C ALA A 288 -9.28 14.49 7.61
N LEU A 289 -9.22 14.33 6.29
CA LEU A 289 -9.18 15.40 5.29
C LEU A 289 -10.58 15.82 4.80
N ASN A 290 -11.65 15.15 5.26
CA ASN A 290 -13.04 15.48 4.88
C ASN A 290 -13.89 15.92 6.08
N GLU A 291 -13.46 16.91 6.85
CA GLU A 291 -14.40 17.80 7.59
C GLU A 291 -14.09 19.30 7.48
N ASP A 292 -13.05 19.74 6.76
CA ASP A 292 -12.89 21.14 6.35
C ASP A 292 -12.31 21.21 4.94
N GLY A 293 -13.11 20.83 3.93
CA GLY A 293 -12.97 21.47 2.62
C GLY A 293 -13.17 22.98 2.81
N PRO A 294 -12.53 23.85 1.99
CA PRO A 294 -12.35 25.25 2.32
C PRO A 294 -13.70 25.90 2.65
N SER A 295 -13.92 26.10 3.95
CA SER A 295 -14.71 27.21 4.44
C SER A 295 -14.24 28.46 3.68
N ASP A 296 -15.13 29.39 3.37
CA ASP A 296 -14.83 30.74 2.88
C ASP A 296 -13.87 31.54 3.82
N SER A 297 -13.18 30.89 4.76
CA SER A 297 -12.18 31.42 5.66
C SER A 297 -10.78 30.95 5.27
N CYS A 298 -9.95 31.90 4.89
CA CYS A 298 -8.50 31.78 4.84
C CYS A 298 -7.88 31.17 6.12
N ILE A 299 -6.73 30.51 5.98
CA ILE A 299 -5.95 29.92 7.08
C ILE A 299 -5.27 31.04 7.87
N ASN A 300 -5.64 31.17 9.15
CA ASN A 300 -5.02 32.14 10.04
C ASN A 300 -3.59 31.72 10.41
N ILE A 301 -2.60 32.35 9.79
CA ILE A 301 -1.19 31.96 9.90
C ILE A 301 -0.61 32.13 11.31
N ASN A 302 -1.29 32.85 12.20
CA ASN A 302 -0.87 33.02 13.60
C ASN A 302 -1.46 31.96 14.55
N GLU A 303 -2.50 31.25 14.13
CA GLU A 303 -3.26 30.32 14.98
C GLU A 303 -3.26 28.89 14.45
N ALA A 304 -3.18 28.72 13.13
CA ALA A 304 -3.18 27.44 12.44
C ALA A 304 -2.16 26.43 13.00
N SER A 305 -2.55 25.16 13.07
CA SER A 305 -1.64 24.05 13.31
C SER A 305 -0.64 23.88 12.16
N ILE A 306 0.40 23.08 12.37
CA ILE A 306 1.37 22.77 11.32
C ILE A 306 0.67 22.16 10.09
N ASN A 307 -0.30 21.26 10.31
CA ASN A 307 -1.10 20.63 9.25
C ASN A 307 -1.98 21.62 8.50
N GLU A 308 -2.53 22.63 9.20
CA GLU A 308 -3.31 23.67 8.53
C GLU A 308 -2.41 24.63 7.73
N LEU A 309 -1.22 24.95 8.24
CA LEU A 309 -0.26 25.78 7.53
C LEU A 309 0.28 25.10 6.26
N THR A 310 0.42 23.78 6.28
CA THR A 310 0.89 23.05 5.10
C THR A 310 -0.12 23.04 3.95
N MET A 311 -1.37 23.45 4.20
CA MET A 311 -2.36 23.67 3.15
C MET A 311 -2.07 24.92 2.30
N ILE A 312 -1.31 25.90 2.82
CA ILE A 312 -0.93 27.10 2.07
C ILE A 312 0.09 26.73 0.98
N VAL A 313 -0.14 27.16 -0.26
CA VAL A 313 0.77 26.91 -1.39
C VAL A 313 2.21 27.34 -1.05
N HIS A 314 3.21 26.55 -1.47
CA HIS A 314 4.64 26.72 -1.15
C HIS A 314 5.05 26.52 0.31
N ILE A 315 4.12 26.32 1.24
CA ILE A 315 4.41 26.06 2.66
C ILE A 315 4.37 24.54 2.91
N GLY A 316 5.54 23.88 2.84
CA GLY A 316 5.72 22.51 3.34
C GLY A 316 6.06 22.49 4.83
N GLU A 317 6.18 21.32 5.46
CA GLU A 317 6.38 21.19 6.92
C GLU A 317 7.54 22.03 7.47
N GLU A 318 8.69 22.01 6.80
CA GLU A 318 9.87 22.79 7.21
C GLU A 318 9.57 24.31 7.24
N ARG A 319 8.77 24.79 6.29
CA ARG A 319 8.36 26.19 6.20
C ARG A 319 7.21 26.51 7.14
N ALA A 320 6.31 25.57 7.36
CA ALA A 320 5.24 25.68 8.36
C ALA A 320 5.84 25.79 9.76
N GLN A 321 6.89 25.01 10.07
CA GLN A 321 7.61 25.13 11.34
C GLN A 321 8.33 26.47 11.47
N GLN A 322 9.02 26.93 10.42
CA GLN A 322 9.64 28.28 10.40
C GLN A 322 8.59 29.38 10.61
N LEU A 323 7.42 29.25 9.98
CA LEU A 323 6.30 30.16 10.15
C LEU A 323 5.82 30.17 11.61
N ILE A 324 5.63 29.01 12.23
CA ILE A 324 5.25 28.87 13.65
C ILE A 324 6.29 29.56 14.55
N ASP A 325 7.57 29.33 14.29
CA ASP A 325 8.67 29.91 15.07
C ASP A 325 8.74 31.45 14.92
N MET A 326 8.25 31.98 13.80
CA MET A 326 8.19 33.42 13.50
C MET A 326 6.95 34.13 14.07
N ARG A 327 5.99 33.40 14.67
CA ARG A 327 4.77 34.02 15.21
C ARG A 327 5.08 35.02 16.36
N PRO A 328 4.32 36.12 16.48
CA PRO A 328 3.21 36.50 15.61
C PRO A 328 3.69 37.27 14.37
N ILE A 329 3.18 36.86 13.21
CA ILE A 329 3.35 37.57 11.94
C ILE A 329 2.33 38.70 11.89
N THR A 330 2.77 39.90 11.51
CA THR A 330 1.88 41.08 11.46
C THR A 330 1.54 41.55 10.05
N ASN A 331 2.24 41.02 9.05
CA ASN A 331 2.09 41.32 7.64
C ASN A 331 2.45 40.09 6.81
N LEU A 332 1.64 39.73 5.80
CA LEU A 332 1.94 38.59 4.91
C LEU A 332 3.28 38.74 4.17
N ASN A 333 3.76 39.96 3.94
CA ASN A 333 5.07 40.18 3.34
C ASN A 333 6.23 39.66 4.22
N GLU A 334 6.02 39.48 5.53
CA GLU A 334 7.05 38.89 6.42
C GLU A 334 7.30 37.40 6.09
N LEU A 335 6.43 36.75 5.31
CA LEU A 335 6.67 35.38 4.84
C LEU A 335 7.92 35.26 3.97
N THR A 336 8.45 36.35 3.39
CA THR A 336 9.72 36.30 2.65
C THR A 336 10.94 36.03 3.54
N ASP A 337 10.80 36.16 4.86
CA ASP A 337 11.87 35.83 5.80
C ASP A 337 11.98 34.31 6.04
N ILE A 338 11.01 33.51 5.57
CA ILE A 338 11.06 32.04 5.58
C ILE A 338 11.96 31.55 4.44
N ASN A 339 12.85 30.60 4.74
CA ASN A 339 13.76 30.07 3.73
C ASN A 339 13.00 29.41 2.56
N GLY A 340 13.29 29.90 1.36
CA GLY A 340 12.67 29.42 0.14
C GLY A 340 11.34 30.10 -0.20
N ILE A 341 10.90 31.14 0.50
CA ILE A 341 9.78 31.98 0.09
C ILE A 341 10.34 33.32 -0.42
N GLY A 342 10.45 33.45 -1.74
CA GLY A 342 10.79 34.73 -2.40
C GLY A 342 9.54 35.43 -2.92
N ASP A 343 9.72 36.64 -3.47
CA ASP A 343 8.61 37.50 -3.96
C ASP A 343 7.63 36.78 -4.90
N GLY A 344 8.12 35.85 -5.75
CA GLY A 344 7.27 35.06 -6.65
C GLY A 344 6.32 34.12 -5.89
N ARG A 345 6.86 33.32 -4.97
CA ARG A 345 6.08 32.41 -4.12
C ARG A 345 5.14 33.16 -3.19
N LEU A 346 5.57 34.31 -2.66
CA LEU A 346 4.70 35.19 -1.88
C LEU A 346 3.51 35.69 -2.72
N SER A 347 3.75 36.06 -3.98
CA SER A 347 2.68 36.53 -4.87
C SER A 347 1.64 35.43 -5.10
N GLU A 348 2.09 34.19 -5.33
CA GLU A 348 1.22 33.02 -5.48
C GLU A 348 0.45 32.69 -4.18
N ILE A 349 1.10 32.79 -3.01
CA ILE A 349 0.44 32.64 -1.70
C ILE A 349 -0.69 33.66 -1.50
N ILE A 350 -0.48 34.91 -1.92
CA ILE A 350 -1.47 35.98 -1.81
C ILE A 350 -2.61 35.80 -2.82
N GLU A 351 -2.30 35.34 -4.03
CA GLU A 351 -3.28 35.14 -5.11
C GLU A 351 -4.27 34.01 -4.81
N GLU A 352 -3.84 32.95 -4.12
CA GLU A 352 -4.70 31.84 -3.70
C GLU A 352 -5.66 32.21 -2.55
N GLU A 353 -5.47 33.37 -1.89
CA GLU A 353 -6.30 33.86 -0.77
C GLU A 353 -6.42 32.90 0.44
N LEU A 354 -5.59 31.84 0.48
CA LEU A 354 -5.61 30.80 1.52
C LEU A 354 -4.91 31.22 2.82
N ALA A 355 -4.12 32.29 2.85
CA ALA A 355 -3.37 32.73 4.04
C ALA A 355 -3.85 34.09 4.56
N CYS A 356 -4.15 34.20 5.86
CA CYS A 356 -4.54 35.47 6.48
C CYS A 356 -4.07 35.64 7.93
N LEU A 357 -4.20 36.86 8.45
CA LEU A 357 -3.69 37.26 9.77
C LEU A 357 -4.77 37.24 10.87
N LYS A 358 -6.04 37.09 10.50
CA LYS A 358 -7.22 37.07 11.39
C LYS A 358 -8.35 36.29 10.71
N ASN A 359 -9.19 35.65 11.51
CA ASN A 359 -10.42 34.98 11.07
C ASN A 359 -11.43 35.92 10.41
#